data_AF-W2X7V0-F1
#
_entry.id   AF-W2X7V0-F1
#
_cell.length_a   1.000
_cell.length_b   1.000
_cell.length_c   1.000
_cell.angle_alpha   90.00
_cell.angle_beta   90.00
_cell.angle_gamma   90.00
#
_symmetry.space_group_name_H-M   'P 1'
#
loop_
_entity.id
_entity.type
_entity.pdbx_description
1 polymer ?
#
loop_
_entity_poly.entity_id
_entity_poly.type
_entity_poly.pdbx_seq_one_letter_code
_entity_poly.pdbx_strand_id
1 'polypeptide(L)'
;TKKQRSYSVREKRDAIRRMQEVGVEEAARELQCSRGTTHGWWQQADKLLSFTGHATSKTMKGQGRKELFPDVAAIVTFMKDGRRA
;
A
#
# COMPACT_ATOMS: atom_id res chain seq x y z
N THR A 1 -12.52 -13.71 11.66
CA THR A 1 -11.99 -12.99 10.46
C THR A 1 -10.58 -13.48 10.17
N LYS A 2 -10.31 -13.96 8.93
CA LYS A 2 -8.93 -14.39 8.57
C LYS A 2 -8.00 -13.17 8.58
N LYS A 3 -6.84 -13.29 9.23
CA LYS A 3 -5.81 -12.24 9.25
C LYS A 3 -5.33 -12.00 7.82
N GLN A 4 -5.49 -10.75 7.34
CA GLN A 4 -4.97 -10.36 6.03
C GLN A 4 -3.45 -10.40 6.06
N ARG A 5 -2.85 -11.11 5.10
CA ARG A 5 -1.39 -11.20 4.97
C ARG A 5 -0.88 -9.85 4.47
N SER A 6 0.09 -9.28 5.19
CA SER A 6 0.74 -8.03 4.79
C SER A 6 2.05 -8.33 4.11
N TYR A 7 2.32 -7.66 2.99
CA TYR A 7 3.56 -7.78 2.24
C TYR A 7 4.28 -6.43 2.18
N SER A 8 5.58 -6.45 2.41
CA SER A 8 6.48 -5.30 2.24
C SER A 8 6.68 -4.96 0.77
N VAL A 9 7.11 -3.74 0.49
CA VAL A 9 7.50 -3.29 -0.85
C VAL A 9 8.62 -4.17 -1.41
N ARG A 10 9.55 -4.64 -0.58
CA ARG A 10 10.59 -5.58 -0.97
C ARG A 10 10.00 -6.87 -1.54
N GLU A 11 9.14 -7.54 -0.77
CA GLU A 11 8.50 -8.79 -1.19
C GLU A 11 7.72 -8.61 -2.50
N LYS A 12 7.00 -7.48 -2.63
CA LYS A 12 6.25 -7.16 -3.85
C LYS A 12 7.17 -6.97 -5.06
N ARG A 13 8.34 -6.35 -4.89
CA ARG A 13 9.33 -6.14 -5.96
C ARG A 13 9.98 -7.45 -6.39
N ASP A 14 10.37 -8.27 -5.43
CA ASP A 14 10.97 -9.57 -5.71
C ASP A 14 9.95 -10.44 -6.47
N ALA A 15 8.67 -10.37 -6.09
CA ALA A 15 7.59 -11.01 -6.83
C ALA A 15 7.45 -10.46 -8.26
N ILE A 16 7.51 -9.14 -8.47
CA ILE A 16 7.43 -8.54 -9.82
C ILE A 16 8.60 -8.98 -10.70
N ARG A 17 9.82 -9.00 -10.16
CA ARG A 17 11.00 -9.50 -10.89
C ARG A 17 10.78 -10.94 -11.33
N ARG A 18 10.26 -11.79 -10.44
CA ARG A 18 9.92 -13.17 -10.79
C ARG A 18 8.83 -13.26 -11.85
N MET A 19 7.79 -12.43 -11.78
CA MET A 19 6.75 -12.36 -12.81
C MET A 19 7.30 -11.94 -14.19
N GLN A 20 8.35 -11.11 -14.24
CA GLN A 20 9.01 -10.75 -15.50
C GLN A 20 9.77 -11.93 -16.12
N GLU A 21 10.25 -12.86 -15.31
CA GLU A 21 11.00 -14.03 -15.76
C GLU A 21 10.11 -15.21 -16.19
N VAL A 22 9.06 -15.52 -15.42
CA VAL A 22 8.21 -16.72 -15.64
C VAL A 22 6.73 -16.44 -15.88
N GLY A 23 6.33 -15.16 -15.86
CA GLY A 23 4.94 -14.77 -15.99
C GLY A 23 4.16 -14.81 -14.67
N VAL A 24 2.98 -14.19 -14.69
CA VAL A 24 2.16 -13.92 -13.48
C VAL A 24 1.60 -15.20 -12.85
N GLU A 25 1.16 -16.17 -13.65
CA GLU A 25 0.55 -17.40 -13.12
C GLU A 25 1.57 -18.31 -12.44
N GLU A 26 2.73 -18.50 -13.06
CA GLU A 26 3.79 -19.35 -12.52
C GLU A 26 4.39 -18.72 -11.26
N ALA A 27 4.64 -17.41 -11.27
CA ALA A 27 5.08 -16.69 -10.09
C ALA A 27 4.06 -16.76 -8.93
N ALA A 28 2.76 -16.75 -9.22
CA ALA A 28 1.73 -16.90 -8.18
C ALA A 28 1.79 -18.29 -7.51
N ARG A 29 2.05 -19.35 -8.29
CA ARG A 29 2.23 -20.72 -7.79
C ARG A 29 3.46 -20.82 -6.90
N GLU A 30 4.61 -20.34 -7.38
CA GLU A 30 5.88 -20.38 -6.65
C GLU A 30 5.83 -19.59 -5.33
N LEU A 31 5.26 -18.38 -5.37
CA LEU A 31 5.18 -17.48 -4.21
C LEU A 31 4.00 -17.80 -3.27
N GLN A 32 3.20 -18.82 -3.58
CA GLN A 32 1.99 -19.20 -2.85
C GLN A 32 1.08 -18.00 -2.55
N CYS A 33 0.99 -17.07 -3.51
CA CYS A 33 0.16 -15.87 -3.42
C CYS A 33 -1.13 -16.07 -4.20
N SER A 34 -2.23 -15.48 -3.73
CA SER A 34 -3.46 -15.53 -4.51
C SER A 34 -3.27 -14.83 -5.84
N ARG A 35 -3.81 -15.41 -6.92
CA ARG A 35 -3.70 -14.86 -8.27
C ARG A 35 -4.16 -13.40 -8.37
N GLY A 36 -5.19 -13.01 -7.61
CA GLY A 36 -5.66 -11.62 -7.53
C GLY A 36 -4.64 -10.67 -6.90
N THR A 37 -3.88 -11.12 -5.89
CA THR A 37 -2.80 -10.35 -5.27
C THR A 37 -1.67 -10.12 -6.26
N THR A 38 -1.23 -11.20 -6.91
CA THR A 38 -0.14 -11.18 -7.91
C THR A 38 -0.49 -10.27 -9.09
N HIS A 39 -1.72 -10.37 -9.59
CA HIS A 39 -2.24 -9.52 -10.66
C HIS A 39 -2.30 -8.04 -10.24
N GLY A 40 -2.76 -7.74 -9.02
CA GLY A 40 -2.77 -6.38 -8.50
C GLY A 40 -1.37 -5.76 -8.42
N TRP A 41 -0.36 -6.53 -8.03
CA TRP A 41 1.04 -6.07 -8.03
C TRP A 41 1.56 -5.86 -9.44
N TRP A 42 1.23 -6.74 -10.38
CA TRP A 42 1.62 -6.59 -11.79
C TRP A 42 1.07 -5.30 -12.40
N GLN A 43 -0.20 -4.97 -12.15
CA GLN A 43 -0.79 -3.70 -12.59
C GLN A 43 -0.11 -2.47 -11.99
N GLN A 44 0.51 -2.61 -10.82
CA GLN A 44 1.24 -1.54 -10.13
C GLN A 44 2.76 -1.68 -10.28
N ALA A 45 3.25 -2.51 -11.21
CA ALA A 45 4.67 -2.87 -11.29
C ALA A 45 5.58 -1.66 -11.44
N ASP A 46 5.24 -0.74 -12.33
CA ASP A 46 6.00 0.49 -12.56
C ASP A 46 6.11 1.35 -11.28
N LYS A 47 5.00 1.55 -10.57
CA LYS A 47 4.95 2.28 -9.29
C LYS A 47 5.76 1.58 -8.20
N LEU A 48 5.71 0.25 -8.17
CA LEU A 48 6.45 -0.57 -7.21
C LEU A 48 7.96 -0.48 -7.47
N LEU A 49 8.38 -0.53 -8.72
CA LEU A 49 9.80 -0.46 -9.10
C LEU A 49 10.36 0.95 -8.91
N SER A 50 9.61 2.00 -9.24
CA SER A 50 10.02 3.40 -9.10
C SER A 50 9.95 3.96 -7.66
N PHE A 51 9.32 3.25 -6.71
CA PHE A 51 9.14 3.74 -5.34
C PHE A 51 10.47 3.99 -4.59
N THR A 52 10.74 5.23 -4.19
CA THR A 52 11.99 5.60 -3.49
C THR A 52 11.90 5.47 -1.95
N GLY A 53 10.74 5.06 -1.41
CA GLY A 53 10.58 4.90 0.04
C GLY A 53 11.20 3.62 0.60
N HIS A 54 11.07 3.42 1.91
CA HIS A 54 11.72 2.31 2.59
C HIS A 54 11.15 0.94 2.16
N ALA A 55 12.03 0.00 1.83
CA ALA A 55 11.69 -1.33 1.32
C ALA A 55 10.88 -2.21 2.30
N THR A 56 11.00 -1.96 3.61
CA THR A 56 10.20 -2.66 4.65
C THR A 56 8.78 -2.09 4.78
N SER A 57 8.50 -0.93 4.16
CA SER A 57 7.17 -0.34 4.15
C SER A 57 6.16 -1.29 3.51
N LYS A 58 4.96 -1.36 4.07
CA LYS A 58 3.85 -2.17 3.53
C LYS A 58 3.05 -1.42 2.46
N THR A 59 3.10 -0.09 2.50
CA THR A 59 2.38 0.82 1.61
C THR A 59 3.35 1.69 0.82
N MET A 60 2.97 2.02 -0.41
CA MET A 60 3.61 3.10 -1.15
C MET A 60 3.00 4.41 -0.62
N LYS A 61 3.85 5.28 -0.06
CA LYS A 61 3.49 6.55 0.59
C LYS A 61 2.41 7.30 -0.22
N GLY A 62 1.40 7.87 0.44
CA GLY A 62 0.25 8.51 -0.23
C GLY A 62 -0.95 7.59 -0.47
N GLN A 63 -0.88 6.32 -0.06
CA GLN A 63 -2.05 5.46 0.08
C GLN A 63 -2.77 5.74 1.40
N GLY A 64 -3.96 6.34 1.29
CA GLY A 64 -4.88 6.66 2.38
C GLY A 64 -5.92 7.65 1.85
N ARG A 65 -7.18 7.51 2.25
CA ARG A 65 -8.19 8.55 1.97
C ARG A 65 -7.71 9.80 2.70
N LYS A 66 -7.37 10.86 1.96
CA LYS A 66 -7.28 12.20 2.57
C LYS A 66 -8.69 12.54 3.02
N GLU A 67 -8.94 12.45 4.32
CA GLU A 67 -10.21 12.92 4.87
C GLU A 67 -10.28 14.42 4.59
N LEU A 68 -11.21 14.82 3.71
CA LEU A 68 -11.58 16.21 3.54
C LEU A 68 -12.33 16.61 4.79
N PHE A 69 -11.64 17.29 5.69
CA PHE A 69 -12.30 17.98 6.80
C PHE A 69 -13.05 19.18 6.20
N PRO A 70 -14.38 19.25 6.33
CA PRO A 70 -15.19 20.27 5.67
C PRO A 70 -14.88 21.69 6.16
N ASP A 71 -14.48 21.84 7.43
CA ASP A 71 -14.01 23.11 7.98
C ASP A 71 -12.97 22.87 9.09
N VAL A 72 -11.69 22.92 8.72
CA VAL A 72 -10.58 22.78 9.66
C VAL A 72 -10.54 23.95 10.65
N ALA A 73 -10.96 25.15 10.24
CA ALA A 73 -10.93 26.33 11.09
C ALA A 73 -11.95 26.22 12.22
N ALA A 74 -13.17 25.77 11.93
CA ALA A 74 -14.20 25.55 12.95
C ALA A 74 -13.78 24.53 14.01
N ILE A 75 -13.15 23.42 13.59
CA ILE A 75 -12.66 22.37 14.51
C ILE A 75 -11.55 22.92 15.41
N VAL A 76 -10.59 23.67 14.84
CA VAL A 76 -9.49 24.26 15.62
C VAL A 76 -10.02 25.31 16.61
N THR A 77 -11.01 26.10 16.23
CA THR A 77 -11.67 27.08 17.11
C THR A 77 -12.37 26.38 18.28
N PHE A 78 -13.16 25.34 18.02
CA PHE A 78 -13.79 24.53 19.07
C PHE A 78 -12.77 23.94 20.05
N MET A 79 -11.67 23.36 19.53
CA MET A 79 -10.59 22.81 20.37
C MET A 79 -9.87 23.88 21.22
N LYS A 80 -9.80 25.12 20.74
CA LYS A 80 -9.19 26.24 21.47
C LYS A 80 -10.12 26.80 22.54
N ASP A 81 -11.42 26.90 22.26
CA ASP A 81 -12.40 27.42 23.21
C ASP A 81 -12.58 26.48 24.40
N GLY A 82 -12.56 25.16 24.19
CA GLY A 82 -12.61 24.18 25.29
C GLY A 82 -11.42 24.21 26.26
N ARG A 83 -10.31 24.89 25.93
CA ARG A 83 -9.13 25.07 26.81
C ARG A 83 -9.13 26.40 27.57
N ARG A 84 -10.11 27.28 27.33
CA ARG A 84 -10.25 28.57 28.02
C ARG A 84 -11.23 28.52 29.21
N ALA A 85 -11.74 27.33 29.54
CA ALA A 85 -12.54 27.08 30.73
C ALA A 85 -11.66 26.81 31.95
#